data_AF-A0A2R7MKQ0-F1
#
_entry.id   AF-A0A2R7MKQ0-F1
#
_cell.length_a   1.000
_cell.length_b   1.000
_cell.length_c   1.000
_cell.angle_alpha   90.00
_cell.angle_beta   90.00
_cell.angle_gamma   90.00
#
_symmetry.space_group_name_H-M   'P 1'
#
loop_
_entity.id
_entity.type
_entity.pdbx_description
1 polymer ?
#
loop_
_entity_poly.entity_id
_entity_poly.type
_entity_poly.pdbx_seq_one_letter_code
_entity_poly.pdbx_strand_id
1 'polypeptide(L)' 'MDGGSPNGRFYDGLIRNDDGTYAAIEVKSGGATRTADQRAFDELVNEGIPASARIHGEPIPIVAVILKEVP' A
#
# COMPACT_ATOMS: atom_id res chain seq x y z
N MET A 1 -9.15 12.39 12.45
CA MET A 1 -8.81 11.02 12.86
C MET A 1 -7.73 10.56 11.91
N ASP A 2 -6.49 10.45 12.40
CA ASP A 2 -5.35 10.00 11.60
C ASP A 2 -5.49 8.49 11.39
N GLY A 3 -6.16 8.11 10.30
CA GLY A 3 -6.35 6.73 9.89
C GLY A 3 -5.04 6.14 9.38
N GLY A 4 -4.21 5.64 10.29
CA GLY A 4 -3.00 4.88 9.98
C GLY A 4 -2.87 3.72 10.96
N SER A 5 -2.58 2.52 10.46
CA SER A 5 -2.19 1.40 11.32
C SER A 5 -1.01 1.85 12.20
N PRO A 6 -1.03 1.62 13.53
CA PRO A 6 0.01 2.11 14.44
C PRO A 6 1.41 1.59 14.11
N ASN A 7 1.51 0.55 13.28
CA ASN A 7 2.78 -0.07 12.87
C ASN A 7 3.18 0.24 11.42
N GLY A 8 2.43 1.11 10.72
CA GLY A 8 2.63 1.35 9.29
C GLY A 8 2.45 0.10 8.43
N ARG A 9 2.75 0.21 7.13
CA ARG A 9 2.70 -0.89 6.17
C ARG A 9 3.89 -0.78 5.22
N PHE A 10 4.61 -1.89 5.06
CA PHE A 10 5.68 -2.02 4.06
C PHE A 10 5.16 -2.82 2.88
N TYR A 11 5.64 -2.45 1.69
CA TYR A 11 5.29 -3.02 0.39
C TYR A 11 6.56 -3.30 -0.40
N ASP A 12 6.52 -4.26 -1.31
CA ASP A 12 7.66 -4.68 -2.12
C ASP A 12 7.97 -3.71 -3.28
N GLY A 13 7.00 -2.88 -3.68
CA GLY A 13 7.19 -1.92 -4.75
C GLY A 13 6.16 -0.80 -4.79
N LEU A 14 6.43 0.19 -5.64
CA LEU A 14 5.56 1.32 -5.92
C LEU A 14 5.49 1.56 -7.43
N ILE A 15 4.30 1.81 -7.95
CA ILE A 15 4.05 2.28 -9.31
C ILE A 15 3.52 3.70 -9.20
N ARG A 16 4.12 4.64 -9.93
CA ARG A 16 3.62 6.00 -10.06
C ARG A 16 2.58 6.05 -11.19
N ASN A 17 1.42 6.61 -10.89
CA ASN A 17 0.37 6.91 -11.86
C ASN A 17 0.66 8.26 -12.55
N ASP A 18 0.03 8.49 -13.71
CA ASP A 18 0.24 9.71 -14.50
C ASP A 18 -0.19 11.00 -13.77
N ASP A 19 -1.18 10.90 -12.88
CA ASP A 19 -1.69 11.99 -12.06
C ASP A 19 -0.80 12.31 -10.84
N GLY A 20 0.27 11.55 -10.63
CA GLY A 20 1.19 11.71 -9.50
C GLY A 20 0.82 10.95 -8.24
N THR A 21 -0.29 10.19 -8.23
CA THR A 21 -0.59 9.21 -7.19
C THR A 21 0.20 7.92 -7.39
N TYR A 22 0.14 7.01 -6.40
CA TYR A 22 0.88 5.76 -6.43
C TYR A 22 0.00 4.54 -6.12
N ALA A 23 0.33 3.41 -6.74
CA ALA A 23 -0.12 2.09 -6.33
C ALA A 23 1.02 1.35 -5.65
N ALA A 24 0.75 0.78 -4.47
CA ALA A 24 1.69 -0.10 -3.78
C ALA A 24 1.58 -1.53 -4.29
N ILE A 25 2.70 -2.22 -4.46
CA ILE A 25 2.76 -3.63 -4.87
C ILE A 25 3.18 -4.48 -3.68
N GLU A 26 2.41 -5.51 -3.38
CA GLU A 26 2.78 -6.58 -2.47
C GLU A 26 2.92 -7.89 -3.25
N VAL A 27 4.11 -8.49 -3.24
CA VAL A 27 4.42 -9.76 -3.88
C VAL A 27 4.33 -10.88 -2.85
N LYS A 28 3.55 -11.91 -3.14
CA LYS A 28 3.45 -13.12 -2.30
C LYS A 28 3.90 -14.35 -3.09
N SER A 29 4.91 -15.05 -2.57
CA SER A 29 5.36 -16.35 -3.07
C SER A 29 5.04 -17.46 -2.07
N GLY A 30 4.84 -18.70 -2.55
CA GLY A 30 4.81 -19.90 -1.70
C GLY A 30 3.61 -20.00 -0.74
N GLY A 31 2.47 -19.39 -1.08
CA GLY A 31 1.22 -19.50 -0.28
C GLY A 31 1.16 -18.61 0.96
N ALA A 32 2.07 -17.64 1.11
CA ALA A 32 2.02 -16.68 2.22
C ALA A 32 0.79 -15.77 2.11
N THR A 33 -0.04 -15.73 3.16
CA THR A 33 -1.24 -14.87 3.25
C THR A 33 -0.97 -13.60 4.05
N ARG A 34 -1.74 -12.54 3.78
CA ARG A 34 -1.75 -11.34 4.62
C ARG A 34 -2.30 -11.63 6.02
N THR A 35 -1.83 -10.90 7.02
CA THR A 35 -2.50 -10.87 8.34
C THR A 35 -3.83 -10.12 8.25
N ALA A 36 -4.71 -10.29 9.25
CA ALA A 36 -5.99 -9.59 9.29
C ALA A 36 -5.83 -8.06 9.26
N ASP A 37 -4.86 -7.54 10.02
CA ASP A 37 -4.58 -6.10 10.09
C ASP A 37 -4.03 -5.54 8.78
N GLN A 38 -3.15 -6.31 8.10
CA GLN A 38 -2.63 -5.93 6.78
C GLN A 38 -3.76 -5.83 5.75
N ARG A 39 -4.68 -6.81 5.75
CA ARG A 39 -5.84 -6.77 4.87
C ARG A 39 -6.75 -5.59 5.19
N ALA A 40 -7.06 -5.35 6.46
CA ALA A 40 -7.92 -4.23 6.86
C ALA A 40 -7.30 -2.87 6.48
N PHE A 41 -5.99 -2.72 6.61
CA PHE A 41 -5.28 -1.54 6.13
C PHE A 41 -5.36 -1.42 4.60
N ASP A 42 -4.99 -2.48 3.88
CA ASP A 42 -4.94 -2.48 2.41
C ASP A 42 -6.35 -2.21 1.80
N GLU A 43 -7.44 -2.66 2.44
CA GLU A 43 -8.84 -2.42 2.04
C GLU A 43 -9.31 -0.98 2.26
N LEU A 44 -8.71 -0.24 3.20
CA LEU A 44 -9.04 1.17 3.43
C LEU A 44 -8.43 2.09 2.37
N VAL A 45 -7.33 1.69 1.75
CA VAL A 45 -6.60 2.53 0.80
C VAL A 45 -7.37 2.65 -0.51
N ASN A 46 -7.77 3.88 -0.84
CA ASN A 46 -8.43 4.23 -2.09
C ASN A 46 -8.18 5.71 -2.43
N GLU A 47 -8.67 6.20 -3.56
CA GLU A 47 -8.51 7.61 -3.98
C GLU A 47 -9.06 8.63 -2.97
N GLY A 48 -10.14 8.29 -2.25
CA GLY A 48 -10.74 9.14 -1.21
C GLY A 48 -10.08 9.00 0.17
N ILE A 49 -9.35 7.91 0.41
CA ILE A 49 -8.63 7.62 1.66
C ILE A 49 -7.20 7.16 1.30
N PRO A 50 -6.34 8.08 0.84
CA PRO A 50 -4.97 7.72 0.47
C PRO A 50 -4.12 7.39 1.70
N ALA A 51 -3.29 6.35 1.60
CA ALA A 51 -2.19 6.15 2.53
C ALA A 51 -1.05 7.14 2.21
N SER A 52 -0.41 7.66 3.26
CA SER A 52 0.74 8.57 3.11
C SER A 52 2.05 7.81 3.33
N ALA A 53 2.98 7.90 2.37
CA ALA A 53 4.35 7.42 2.52
C ALA A 53 5.35 8.53 2.16
N ARG A 54 6.65 8.28 2.32
CA ARG A 54 7.70 9.21 1.89
C ARG A 54 8.74 8.51 1.01
N ILE A 55 9.08 9.12 -0.12
CA ILE A 55 10.22 8.72 -0.96
C ILE A 55 11.20 9.89 -0.99
N HIS A 56 12.46 9.67 -0.61
CA HIS A 56 13.50 10.72 -0.55
C HIS A 56 13.10 11.95 0.29
N GLY A 57 12.25 11.76 1.30
CA GLY A 57 11.74 12.83 2.15
C GLY A 57 10.45 13.48 1.65
N GLU A 58 10.10 13.28 0.39
CA GLU A 58 8.88 13.82 -0.22
C GLU A 58 7.67 12.93 0.08
N PRO A 59 6.54 13.51 0.56
CA PRO A 59 5.32 12.76 0.79
C PRO A 59 4.70 12.31 -0.54
N ILE A 60 4.24 11.07 -0.58
CA ILE A 60 3.52 10.49 -1.72
C ILE A 60 2.15 9.94 -1.27
N PRO A 61 1.09 10.16 -2.06
CA PRO A 61 -0.20 9.55 -1.82
C PRO A 61 -0.28 8.18 -2.51
N ILE A 62 -0.53 7.13 -1.74
CA ILE A 62 -0.82 5.79 -2.23
C ILE A 62 -2.34 5.61 -2.22
N VAL A 63 -2.92 5.33 -3.39
CA VAL A 63 -4.38 5.25 -3.61
C VAL A 63 -4.84 3.85 -3.97
N ALA A 64 -3.92 2.90 -4.14
CA ALA A 64 -4.25 1.51 -4.42
C ALA A 64 -3.19 0.56 -3.88
N VAL A 65 -3.59 -0.67 -3.59
CA VAL A 65 -2.70 -1.78 -3.26
C VAL A 65 -2.94 -2.93 -4.22
N ILE A 66 -1.89 -3.33 -4.95
CA ILE A 66 -1.91 -4.42 -5.92
C ILE A 66 -1.25 -5.64 -5.29
N LEU A 67 -1.99 -6.74 -5.22
CA LEU A 67 -1.42 -8.06 -4.93
C LEU A 67 -0.84 -8.67 -6.19
N LYS A 68 0.40 -9.14 -6.11
CA LYS A 68 1.03 -9.97 -7.12
C LYS A 68 1.40 -11.32 -6.52
N GLU A 69 0.65 -12.34 -6.89
CA GLU A 69 0.98 -13.73 -6.55
C GLU A 69 1.99 -14.27 -7.56
N VAL A 70 3.05 -14.89 -7.06
CA VAL A 70 4.08 -15.56 -7.87
C VAL A 70 4.08 -17.05 -7.51
N PRO A 71 3.92 -17.96 -8.49
CA PRO A 71 3.97 -19.40 -8.27
C PRO A 71 5.28 -19.89 -7.65
#